data_AF-A0A537I3G6-F1
#
_entry.id   AF-A0A537I3G6-F1
#
_cell.length_a   1.000
_cell.length_b   1.000
_cell.length_c   1.000
_cell.angle_alpha   90.00
_cell.angle_beta   90.00
_cell.angle_gamma   90.00
#
_symmetry.space_group_name_H-M   'P 1'
#
loop_
_entity.id
_entity.type
_entity.pdbx_description
1 polymer ?
#
loop_
_entity_poly.entity_id
_entity_poly.type
_entity_poly.pdbx_seq_one_letter_code
_entity_poly.pdbx_strand_id
1 'polypeptide(L)'
;MQQQLKQQQLLSNSGIGFHTKLAEVMEERFAIKGYKKFCILVLIRVRGKVVYRKMHTILKADQSLKTGDSVVIRYNPGKLRQVWVNNAA
;
A
#
# COMPACT_ATOMS: atom_id res chain seq x y z
N MET A 1 15.66 27.08 -5.11
CA MET A 1 16.31 26.07 -4.24
C MET A 1 15.36 25.46 -3.20
N GLN A 2 14.64 26.26 -2.37
CA GLN A 2 13.71 25.70 -1.37
C GLN A 2 12.51 24.94 -1.96
N GLN A 3 11.97 25.36 -3.11
CA GLN A 3 10.90 24.63 -3.80
C GLN A 3 11.34 23.24 -4.29
N GLN A 4 12.58 23.13 -4.77
CA GLN A 4 13.16 21.87 -5.24
C GLN A 4 13.36 20.88 -4.08
N LEU A 5 13.85 21.36 -2.94
CA LEU A 5 13.95 20.57 -1.71
C LEU A 5 12.58 20.12 -1.20
N LYS A 6 11.57 21.00 -1.19
CA LYS A 6 10.18 20.63 -0.84
C LYS A 6 9.63 19.56 -1.78
N GLN A 7 9.83 19.69 -3.09
CA GLN A 7 9.39 18.68 -4.06
C GLN A 7 10.10 17.34 -3.85
N GLN A 8 11.42 17.35 -3.63
CA GLN A 8 12.17 16.14 -3.33
C GLN A 8 11.69 15.47 -2.02
N GLN A 9 11.36 16.26 -1.00
CA GLN A 9 10.84 15.76 0.27
C GLN A 9 9.41 15.20 0.12
N LEU A 10 8.60 15.78 -0.76
CA LEU A 10 7.25 15.31 -1.09
C LEU A 10 7.31 13.99 -1.87
N LEU A 11 8.22 13.91 -2.84
CA LEU A 11 8.52 12.69 -3.60
C LEU A 11 9.10 11.59 -2.70
N SER A 12 10.01 11.92 -1.77
CA SER A 12 10.54 10.94 -0.81
C SER A 12 9.48 10.45 0.18
N ASN A 13 8.53 11.32 0.55
CA ASN A 13 7.39 10.95 1.40
C ASN A 13 6.34 10.10 0.67
N SER A 14 6.29 10.17 -0.66
CA SER A 14 5.31 9.44 -1.48
C SER A 14 5.54 7.92 -1.51
N GLY A 15 6.68 7.44 -0.99
CA GLY A 15 7.05 6.03 -0.93
C GLY A 15 7.52 5.48 -2.27
N ILE A 16 8.23 4.35 -2.24
CA ILE A 16 8.67 3.64 -3.43
C ILE A 16 7.55 2.66 -3.83
N GLY A 17 7.11 2.74 -5.09
CA GLY A 17 6.11 1.83 -5.64
C GLY A 17 6.69 0.43 -5.88
N PHE A 18 6.01 -0.60 -5.43
CA PHE A 18 6.35 -2.00 -5.68
C PHE A 18 5.12 -2.72 -6.23
N HIS A 19 5.32 -3.39 -7.38
CA HIS A 19 4.37 -4.38 -7.85
C HIS A 19 4.55 -5.66 -7.04
N THR A 20 3.47 -6.16 -6.47
CA THR A 20 3.48 -7.38 -5.66
C THR A 20 2.15 -8.09 -5.74
N LYS A 21 2.13 -9.34 -5.30
CA LYS A 21 0.91 -10.11 -5.09
C LYS A 21 0.52 -10.07 -3.62
N LEU A 22 -0.79 -9.99 -3.38
CA LEU A 22 -1.35 -10.14 -2.05
C LEU A 22 -1.20 -11.58 -1.59
N ALA A 23 -0.48 -11.80 -0.50
CA ALA A 23 -0.33 -13.11 0.13
C ALA A 23 -1.58 -13.46 0.95
N GLU A 24 -2.15 -12.47 1.66
CA GLU A 24 -3.37 -12.62 2.43
C GLU A 24 -4.17 -11.31 2.42
N VAL A 25 -5.49 -11.42 2.50
CA VAL A 25 -6.40 -10.29 2.63
C VAL A 25 -7.44 -10.63 3.70
N MET A 26 -7.63 -9.70 4.63
CA MET A 26 -8.65 -9.78 5.66
C MET A 26 -9.45 -8.47 5.66
N GLU A 27 -10.75 -8.54 5.43
CA GLU A 27 -11.63 -7.39 5.59
C GLU A 27 -11.82 -7.10 7.09
N GLU A 28 -11.64 -5.84 7.48
CA GLU A 28 -11.80 -5.37 8.85
C GLU A 28 -13.15 -4.67 9.00
N ARG A 29 -13.80 -4.86 10.15
CA ARG A 29 -15.01 -4.09 10.49
C ARG A 29 -14.65 -2.60 10.56
N PHE A 30 -15.31 -1.80 9.73
CA PHE A 30 -15.04 -0.37 9.59
C PHE A 30 -16.33 0.41 9.37
N ALA A 31 -16.52 1.49 10.11
CA ALA A 31 -17.81 2.19 10.19
C ALA A 31 -18.02 3.27 9.11
N ILE A 32 -17.10 3.42 8.15
CA ILE A 32 -17.23 4.46 7.13
C ILE A 32 -18.12 3.97 5.99
N LYS A 33 -19.29 4.62 5.84
CA LYS A 33 -20.25 4.31 4.78
C LYS A 33 -19.61 4.46 3.40
N GLY A 34 -19.77 3.42 2.57
CA GLY A 34 -19.25 3.40 1.20
C GLY A 34 -17.78 3.01 1.09
N TYR A 35 -17.13 2.62 2.19
CA TYR A 35 -15.74 2.17 2.20
C TYR A 35 -15.58 0.86 2.98
N LYS A 36 -14.60 0.06 2.59
CA LYS A 36 -14.17 -1.16 3.26
C LYS A 36 -12.71 -1.02 3.65
N LYS A 37 -12.37 -1.43 4.86
CA LYS A 37 -10.99 -1.48 5.33
C LYS A 37 -10.48 -2.89 5.21
N PHE A 38 -9.27 -3.04 4.72
CA PHE A 38 -8.60 -4.32 4.59
C PHE A 38 -7.28 -4.27 5.34
N CYS A 39 -6.98 -5.37 6.02
CA CYS A 39 -5.64 -5.73 6.41
C CYS A 39 -5.08 -6.70 5.38
N ILE A 40 -3.94 -6.37 4.79
CA ILE A 40 -3.31 -7.16 3.73
C ILE A 40 -1.92 -7.60 4.16
N LEU A 41 -1.53 -8.80 3.75
CA LEU A 41 -0.16 -9.28 3.81
C LEU A 41 0.41 -9.27 2.39
N VAL A 42 1.55 -8.63 2.21
CA VAL A 42 2.22 -8.51 0.91
C VAL A 42 3.63 -9.06 0.98
N LEU A 43 4.07 -9.65 -0.13
CA LEU A 43 5.39 -10.21 -0.28
C LEU A 43 6.25 -9.27 -1.12
N ILE A 44 7.17 -8.56 -0.48
CA ILE A 44 8.02 -7.57 -1.14
C ILE A 44 9.41 -8.15 -1.33
N ARG A 45 9.97 -8.03 -2.53
CA ARG A 45 11.38 -8.37 -2.78
C ARG A 45 12.23 -7.11 -2.70
N VAL A 46 13.09 -7.02 -1.70
CA VAL A 46 13.99 -5.88 -1.48
C VAL A 46 15.43 -6.40 -1.50
N ARG A 47 16.24 -5.90 -2.46
CA ARG A 47 17.65 -6.32 -2.63
C ARG A 47 17.81 -7.85 -2.67
N GLY A 48 16.95 -8.53 -3.42
CA GLY A 48 16.96 -9.99 -3.55
C GLY A 48 16.32 -10.76 -2.40
N LYS A 49 16.12 -10.15 -1.23
CA LYS A 49 15.49 -10.76 -0.05
C LYS A 49 13.96 -10.61 -0.10
N VAL A 50 13.26 -11.67 0.27
CA VAL A 50 11.80 -11.68 0.38
C VAL A 50 11.39 -11.24 1.78
N VAL A 51 10.48 -10.28 1.87
CA VAL A 51 9.99 -9.73 3.14
C VAL A 51 8.48 -9.70 3.12
N TYR A 52 7.85 -10.30 4.13
CA TYR A 52 6.43 -10.17 4.38
C TYR A 52 6.13 -8.87 5.11
N ARG A 53 5.13 -8.13 4.64
CA ARG A 53 4.67 -6.91 5.30
C ARG A 53 3.16 -6.92 5.44
N LYS A 54 2.71 -6.70 6.67
CA LYS A 54 1.31 -6.43 6.99
C LYS A 54 1.04 -4.95 6.78
N MET A 55 -0.05 -4.63 6.09
CA MET A 55 -0.45 -3.27 5.74
C MET A 55 -1.96 -3.13 5.88
N HIS A 56 -2.44 -1.89 6.02
CA HIS A 56 -3.87 -1.60 5.98
C HIS A 56 -4.17 -0.70 4.79
N THR A 57 -5.27 -0.97 4.12
CA THR A 57 -5.79 -0.15 3.02
C THR A 57 -7.29 0.07 3.19
N ILE A 58 -7.80 1.11 2.55
CA ILE A 58 -9.23 1.42 2.50
C ILE A 58 -9.60 1.52 1.03
N LEU A 59 -10.63 0.79 0.63
CA LEU A 59 -11.19 0.84 -0.72
C LEU A 59 -12.64 1.27 -0.67
N LYS A 60 -13.18 1.70 -1.80
CA LYS A 60 -14.63 1.91 -1.93
C LYS A 60 -15.37 0.57 -1.84
N ALA A 61 -16.63 0.60 -1.41
CA ALA A 61 -17.41 -0.61 -1.12
C ALA A 61 -17.70 -1.49 -2.35
N ASP A 62 -17.70 -0.89 -3.54
CA ASP A 62 -17.83 -1.55 -4.84
C ASP A 62 -16.55 -2.24 -5.30
N GLN A 63 -15.40 -1.88 -4.73
CA GLN A 63 -14.13 -2.53 -4.97
C GLN A 63 -13.93 -3.71 -4.01
N SER A 64 -13.23 -4.73 -4.50
CA SER A 64 -12.84 -5.88 -3.70
C SER A 64 -11.36 -6.17 -3.88
N LEU A 65 -10.78 -6.84 -2.89
CA LEU A 65 -9.39 -7.21 -2.87
C LEU A 65 -9.32 -8.68 -2.47
N LYS A 66 -8.58 -9.50 -3.22
CA LYS A 66 -8.49 -10.94 -3.01
C LYS A 66 -7.04 -11.39 -2.90
N THR A 67 -6.82 -12.46 -2.17
CA THR A 67 -5.52 -13.14 -2.14
C THR A 67 -5.11 -13.51 -3.57
N GLY A 68 -3.85 -13.22 -3.93
CA GLY A 68 -3.29 -13.43 -5.26
C GLY A 68 -3.39 -12.23 -6.20
N ASP A 69 -4.22 -11.22 -5.89
CA ASP A 69 -4.32 -10.01 -6.72
C ASP A 69 -2.98 -9.31 -6.82
N SER A 70 -2.69 -8.78 -8.02
CA SER A 70 -1.49 -7.97 -8.26
C SER A 70 -1.80 -6.52 -7.98
N VAL A 71 -1.06 -5.92 -7.05
CA VAL A 71 -1.27 -4.55 -6.59
C VAL A 71 0.01 -3.75 -6.66
N VAL A 72 -0.14 -2.42 -6.72
CA VAL A 72 0.96 -1.49 -6.48
C VAL A 72 0.86 -0.98 -5.06
N ILE A 73 1.85 -1.32 -4.23
CA ILE A 73 1.99 -0.78 -2.88
C ILE A 73 3.07 0.30 -2.88
N ARG A 74 2.85 1.37 -2.12
CA ARG A 74 3.87 2.40 -1.89
C ARG A 74 4.49 2.24 -0.52
N TYR A 75 5.71 1.72 -0.46
CA TYR A 75 6.43 1.53 0.79
C TYR A 75 7.26 2.78 1.12
N ASN A 76 7.00 3.41 2.27
CA ASN A 76 7.84 4.49 2.80
C ASN A 76 8.77 3.94 3.91
N PRO A 77 10.09 3.84 3.65
CA PRO A 77 11.03 3.32 4.64
C PRO A 77 11.15 4.16 5.93
N GLY A 78 10.80 5.46 5.86
CA GLY A 78 10.85 6.37 7.02
C GLY A 78 9.54 6.46 7.81
N LYS A 79 8.43 5.93 7.28
CA LYS A 79 7.11 5.94 7.93
C LYS A 79 6.50 4.53 7.85
N LEU A 80 6.88 3.68 8.79
CA LEU A 80 6.52 2.25 8.88
C LEU A 80 5.00 1.92 9.01
N ARG A 81 4.07 2.88 8.87
CA ARG A 81 2.66 2.68 9.25
C ARG A 81 1.59 3.08 8.23
N GLN A 82 1.91 3.68 7.08
CA GLN A 82 0.87 4.09 6.12
C GLN A 82 1.30 3.83 4.66
N VAL A 83 0.45 3.11 3.92
CA VAL A 83 0.63 2.79 2.50
C VAL A 83 -0.69 2.99 1.77
N TRP A 84 -0.63 3.59 0.58
CA TRP A 84 -1.75 3.78 -0.34
C TRP A 84 -1.68 2.72 -1.44
N VAL A 85 -2.80 2.06 -1.73
CA VAL A 85 -2.94 1.08 -2.82
C VAL A 85 -3.65 1.77 -3.98
N ASN A 86 -3.01 1.82 -5.15
CA ASN A 86 -3.65 2.22 -6.39
C ASN A 86 -3.91 0.97 -7.24
N ASN A 87 -5.17 0.71 -7.57
CA ASN A 87 -5.51 -0.28 -8.59
C ASN A 87 -5.10 0.27 -9.96
N ALA A 88 -4.22 -0.45 -10.66
CA ALA A 88 -4.01 -0.20 -12.08
C ALA A 88 -5.23 -0.75 -12.83
N ALA A 89 -5.93 0.14 -13.53
CA ALA A 89 -6.91 -0.23 -14.54
C ALA A 89 -6.21 -0.82 -15.77
#